data_AF-F3QX16-F1
#
_entry.id   AF-F3QX16-F1
#
_cell.length_a   1.000
_cell.length_b   1.000
_cell.length_c   1.000
_cell.angle_alpha   90.00
_cell.angle_beta   90.00
_cell.angle_gamma   90.00
#
_symmetry.space_group_name_H-M   'P 1'
#
loop_
_entity.id
_entity.type
_entity.pdbx_description
1 polymer ?
#
loop_
_entity_poly.entity_id
_entity_poly.type
_entity_poly.pdbx_seq_one_letter_code
_entity_poly.pdbx_strand_id
1 'polypeptide(L)'
;MNMKKLFTLLLFCASLTQGYAMNAASTGSKASKEYTDKLVVTINGESSPEQTTKITVETPKDGIMNITLPNFCLSAGEDMMYVGTIKVNEIPLTASGLYNTFTTNQTIQIEAGDIPIEGMWLGPMLGDVPLQMVGKISDDKFYTTIDIEMVLLGQTIHVVFGTDDFGSSIHSALSEKQMQTTNVYTLQGILVKGNVEKAHALDGLQKGIYIVDGKKVIKK
;
A
#
# COMPACT_ATOMS: atom_id res chain seq x y z
N MET A 1 -13.13 -54.31 36.09
CA MET A 1 -14.32 -55.02 35.60
C MET A 1 -15.50 -54.07 35.58
N ASN A 2 -15.88 -53.56 34.41
CA ASN A 2 -17.28 -53.28 34.01
C ASN A 2 -17.31 -52.71 32.58
N MET A 3 -17.43 -53.63 31.62
CA MET A 3 -17.96 -53.39 30.28
C MET A 3 -19.48 -53.60 30.34
N LYS A 4 -20.27 -52.59 29.98
CA LYS A 4 -21.60 -52.77 29.39
C LYS A 4 -21.69 -51.72 28.27
N LYS A 5 -21.50 -52.14 27.01
CA LYS A 5 -22.57 -52.42 26.02
C LYS A 5 -23.27 -51.09 25.65
N LEU A 6 -23.44 -50.65 24.39
CA LEU A 6 -23.70 -51.39 23.15
C LEU A 6 -23.95 -50.33 22.04
N PHE A 7 -23.54 -50.59 20.78
CA PHE A 7 -24.20 -50.15 19.51
C PHE A 7 -24.13 -48.63 19.16
N THR A 8 -23.86 -48.15 17.94
CA THR A 8 -24.03 -48.65 16.57
C THR A 8 -23.11 -47.87 15.61
N LEU A 9 -22.67 -48.59 14.58
CA LEU A 9 -21.90 -48.19 13.40
C LEU A 9 -22.79 -47.51 12.32
N LEU A 10 -22.34 -46.40 11.72
CA LEU A 10 -22.65 -45.96 10.33
C LEU A 10 -21.62 -44.86 9.94
N LEU A 11 -20.58 -45.19 9.17
CA LEU A 11 -20.47 -45.18 7.70
C LEU A 11 -20.09 -43.80 7.13
N PHE A 12 -18.82 -43.74 6.69
CA PHE A 12 -18.22 -42.95 5.60
C PHE A 12 -18.87 -41.62 5.18
N CYS A 13 -18.15 -40.53 5.43
CA CYS A 13 -17.94 -39.52 4.40
C CYS A 13 -16.52 -38.97 4.53
N ALA A 14 -15.63 -39.44 3.65
CA ALA A 14 -14.37 -38.78 3.40
C ALA A 14 -14.67 -37.50 2.63
N SER A 15 -14.37 -36.35 3.23
CA SER A 15 -14.03 -35.15 2.48
C SER A 15 -12.83 -34.51 3.13
N LEU A 16 -11.71 -34.62 2.44
CA LEU A 16 -10.54 -33.78 2.62
C LEU A 16 -10.98 -32.32 2.65
N THR A 17 -10.82 -31.65 3.80
CA THR A 17 -10.54 -30.22 3.80
C THR A 17 -9.10 -30.08 4.22
N GLN A 18 -8.30 -29.91 3.17
CA GLN A 18 -6.95 -29.40 3.15
C GLN A 18 -6.74 -28.39 4.28
N GLY A 19 -5.64 -28.57 5.01
CA GLY A 19 -5.26 -27.71 6.11
C GLY A 19 -5.34 -26.25 5.69
N TYR A 20 -6.16 -25.49 6.40
CA TYR A 20 -5.85 -24.09 6.59
C TYR A 20 -4.51 -24.09 7.32
N ALA A 21 -3.45 -23.79 6.57
CA ALA A 21 -2.20 -23.39 7.17
C ALA A 21 -2.57 -22.32 8.19
N MET A 22 -2.31 -22.62 9.47
CA MET A 22 -2.20 -21.58 10.46
C MET A 22 -1.08 -20.69 9.93
N ASN A 23 -1.43 -19.52 9.40
CA ASN A 23 -0.46 -18.46 9.31
C ASN A 23 0.03 -18.27 10.74
N ALA A 24 1.28 -18.67 10.97
CA ALA A 24 1.99 -18.30 12.16
C ALA A 24 1.74 -16.80 12.32
N ALA A 25 1.12 -16.42 13.44
CA ALA A 25 1.14 -15.03 13.85
C ALA A 25 2.62 -14.66 13.90
N SER A 26 3.07 -13.93 12.87
CA SER A 26 4.35 -13.26 12.92
C SER A 26 4.25 -12.37 14.15
N THR A 27 5.16 -12.56 15.09
CA THR A 27 5.35 -11.63 16.18
C THR A 27 5.57 -10.28 15.54
N GLY A 28 4.53 -9.44 15.49
CA GLY A 28 4.48 -8.20 14.74
C GLY A 28 5.63 -7.30 15.14
N SER A 29 6.70 -7.33 14.35
CA SER A 29 7.71 -6.30 14.42
C SER A 29 7.02 -5.01 14.01
N LYS A 30 7.03 -3.99 14.87
CA LYS A 30 6.68 -2.63 14.46
C LYS A 30 7.68 -2.21 13.38
N ALA A 31 7.32 -2.41 12.12
CA ALA A 31 8.13 -1.94 11.01
C ALA A 31 7.86 -0.45 10.84
N SER A 32 8.89 0.37 10.99
CA SER A 32 8.85 1.81 10.70
C SER A 32 9.72 2.07 9.48
N LYS A 33 9.20 2.88 8.54
CA LYS A 33 9.90 3.25 7.31
C LYS A 33 9.70 4.73 7.02
N GLU A 34 10.77 5.37 6.58
CA GLU A 34 10.75 6.76 6.15
C GLU A 34 10.72 6.85 4.62
N TYR A 35 9.89 7.73 4.10
CA TYR A 35 9.80 8.07 2.69
C TYR A 35 10.14 9.55 2.52
N THR A 36 11.12 9.86 1.67
CA THR A 36 11.54 11.24 1.39
C THR A 36 11.16 11.57 -0.04
N ASP A 37 10.33 12.59 -0.23
CA ASP A 37 9.86 13.01 -1.53
C ASP A 37 9.42 14.48 -1.52
N LYS A 38 8.93 14.97 -2.65
CA LYS A 38 8.36 16.31 -2.81
C LYS A 38 6.97 16.39 -2.21
N LEU A 39 6.70 17.54 -1.62
CA LEU A 39 5.41 17.94 -1.12
C LEU A 39 5.02 19.27 -1.77
N VAL A 40 3.77 19.37 -2.21
CA VAL A 40 3.17 20.61 -2.72
C VAL A 40 1.91 20.86 -1.92
N VAL A 41 1.71 22.11 -1.51
CA VAL A 41 0.48 22.52 -0.84
C VAL A 41 -0.26 23.52 -1.70
N THR A 42 -1.54 23.28 -1.91
CA THR A 42 -2.45 24.20 -2.60
C THR A 42 -3.47 24.71 -1.60
N ILE A 43 -3.58 26.04 -1.46
CA ILE A 43 -4.57 26.70 -0.60
C ILE A 43 -5.48 27.51 -1.50
N ASN A 44 -6.78 27.21 -1.48
CA ASN A 44 -7.79 27.90 -2.28
C ASN A 44 -7.43 28.02 -3.79
N GLY A 45 -6.70 27.03 -4.33
CA GLY A 45 -6.28 26.97 -5.73
C GLY A 45 -4.86 27.50 -6.02
N GLU A 46 -4.21 28.18 -5.07
CA GLU A 46 -2.84 28.68 -5.21
C GLU A 46 -1.83 27.70 -4.60
N SER A 47 -0.81 27.32 -5.37
CA SER A 47 0.15 26.28 -4.98
C SER A 47 1.49 26.86 -4.52
N SER A 48 2.03 26.27 -3.45
CA SER A 48 3.41 26.48 -3.02
C SER A 48 4.41 25.93 -4.05
N PRO A 49 5.66 26.40 -4.04
CA PRO A 49 6.77 25.65 -4.63
C PRO A 49 6.89 24.25 -4.04
N GLU A 50 7.53 23.33 -4.77
CA GLU A 50 7.85 21.99 -4.26
C GLU A 50 8.84 22.07 -3.09
N GLN A 51 8.51 21.40 -1.98
CA GLN A 51 9.39 21.26 -0.83
C GLN A 51 9.74 19.78 -0.61
N THR A 52 11.02 19.47 -0.34
CA THR A 52 11.40 18.11 0.05
C THR A 52 11.06 17.90 1.51
N THR A 53 10.32 16.84 1.84
CA THR A 53 10.03 16.45 3.22
C THR A 53 10.11 14.93 3.39
N LYS A 54 9.95 14.48 4.63
CA LYS A 54 9.96 13.08 5.02
C LYS A 54 8.66 12.71 5.70
N ILE A 55 8.04 11.62 5.27
CA ILE A 55 6.93 10.97 5.95
C ILE A 55 7.41 9.68 6.59
N THR A 56 7.00 9.44 7.85
CA THR A 56 7.22 8.15 8.52
C THR A 56 5.95 7.32 8.47
N VAL A 57 6.07 6.07 8.08
CA VAL A 57 5.00 5.08 8.08
C VAL A 57 5.37 3.96 9.05
N GLU A 58 4.49 3.69 10.00
CA GLU A 58 4.60 2.56 10.93
C GLU A 58 3.53 1.52 10.62
N THR A 59 3.90 0.24 10.63
CA THR A 59 2.96 -0.88 10.48
C THR A 59 2.81 -1.58 11.84
N PRO A 60 1.87 -1.13 12.69
CA PRO A 60 1.68 -1.72 14.02
C PRO A 60 1.11 -3.14 13.96
N LYS A 61 0.39 -3.48 12.89
CA LYS A 61 -0.15 -4.82 12.60
C LYS A 61 -0.38 -4.97 11.10
N ASP A 62 -0.35 -6.20 10.61
CA ASP A 62 -0.56 -6.50 9.19
C ASP A 62 -1.85 -5.84 8.66
N GLY A 63 -1.73 -5.17 7.52
CA GLY A 63 -2.86 -4.50 6.85
C GLY A 63 -3.28 -3.16 7.45
N ILE A 64 -2.62 -2.67 8.51
CA ILE A 64 -2.87 -1.35 9.10
C ILE A 64 -1.57 -0.56 9.16
N MET A 65 -1.64 0.74 8.90
CA MET A 65 -0.51 1.65 9.07
C MET A 65 -0.87 2.93 9.84
N ASN A 66 0.16 3.56 10.41
CA ASN A 66 0.11 4.90 10.96
C ASN A 66 1.07 5.79 10.16
N ILE A 67 0.67 7.02 9.86
CA ILE A 67 1.48 8.02 9.17
C ILE A 67 1.84 9.14 10.13
N THR A 68 3.08 9.63 10.05
CA THR A 68 3.50 10.91 10.62
C THR A 68 4.14 11.79 9.55
N LEU A 69 3.56 12.98 9.35
CA LEU A 69 4.17 14.09 8.62
C LEU A 69 4.61 15.15 9.65
N PRO A 70 5.91 15.20 9.99
CA PRO A 70 6.43 16.12 11.00
C PRO A 70 6.56 17.54 10.45
N ASN A 71 6.40 18.54 11.34
CA ASN A 71 6.75 19.95 11.08
C ASN A 71 6.17 20.52 9.78
N PHE A 72 4.93 20.16 9.45
CA PHE A 72 4.24 20.67 8.29
C PHE A 72 4.20 22.20 8.32
N CYS A 73 4.62 22.80 7.23
CA CYS A 73 4.70 24.25 7.04
C CYS A 73 4.06 24.60 5.70
N LEU A 74 3.26 25.66 5.70
CA LEU A 74 2.71 26.28 4.50
C LEU A 74 3.61 27.45 4.14
N SER A 75 4.08 27.50 2.90
CA SER A 75 4.84 28.65 2.38
C SER A 75 3.96 29.45 1.42
N ALA A 76 3.86 30.76 1.65
CA ALA A 76 3.17 31.70 0.78
C ALA A 76 4.09 32.89 0.48
N GLY A 77 4.96 32.74 -0.52
CA GLY A 77 6.00 33.73 -0.81
C GLY A 77 7.11 33.71 0.25
N GLU A 78 7.40 34.86 0.88
CA GLU A 78 8.40 34.98 1.96
C GLU A 78 7.85 34.57 3.33
N ASP A 79 6.52 34.50 3.49
CA ASP A 79 5.88 34.15 4.75
C ASP A 79 5.75 32.62 4.91
N MET A 80 6.16 32.14 6.08
CA MET A 80 6.06 30.75 6.51
C MET A 80 5.00 30.64 7.61
N MET A 81 4.03 29.74 7.42
CA MET A 81 3.04 29.39 8.43
C MET A 81 3.32 27.99 8.96
N TYR A 82 3.87 27.93 10.17
CA TYR A 82 4.17 26.68 10.86
C TYR A 82 2.89 26.02 11.38
N VAL A 83 2.49 24.91 10.76
CA VAL A 83 1.25 24.21 11.11
C VAL A 83 1.51 23.21 12.22
N GLY A 84 2.43 22.25 12.03
CA GLY A 84 2.78 21.29 13.08
C GLY A 84 2.91 19.86 12.59
N THR A 85 2.83 18.90 13.50
CA THR A 85 2.97 17.48 13.19
C THR A 85 1.60 16.85 12.97
N ILE A 86 1.39 16.29 11.77
CA ILE A 86 0.18 15.57 11.40
C ILE A 86 0.41 14.08 11.64
N LYS A 87 -0.41 13.48 12.50
CA LYS A 87 -0.44 12.04 12.75
C LYS A 87 -1.80 11.48 12.35
N VAL A 88 -1.79 10.40 11.58
CA VAL A 88 -3.01 9.72 11.15
C VAL A 88 -2.82 8.24 11.42
N ASN A 89 -3.61 7.71 12.33
CA ASN A 89 -3.43 6.36 12.86
C ASN A 89 -4.52 5.42 12.34
N GLU A 90 -4.23 4.12 12.44
CA GLU A 90 -5.16 3.03 12.14
C GLU A 90 -5.72 3.05 10.71
N ILE A 91 -4.86 3.41 9.74
CA ILE A 91 -5.24 3.49 8.33
C ILE A 91 -5.24 2.08 7.72
N PRO A 92 -6.38 1.59 7.21
CA PRO A 92 -6.45 0.30 6.57
C PRO A 92 -5.82 0.31 5.18
N LEU A 93 -5.02 -0.72 4.91
CA LEU A 93 -4.43 -0.99 3.61
C LEU A 93 -5.31 -1.96 2.81
N THR A 94 -5.49 -1.66 1.53
CA THR A 94 -6.12 -2.57 0.55
C THR A 94 -5.07 -3.01 -0.46
N ALA A 95 -4.83 -4.32 -0.53
CA ALA A 95 -3.88 -4.90 -1.47
C ALA A 95 -4.31 -4.65 -2.92
N SER A 96 -3.39 -4.15 -3.75
CA SER A 96 -3.63 -3.82 -5.17
C SER A 96 -2.47 -4.29 -6.04
N GLY A 97 -2.21 -5.60 -6.04
CA GLY A 97 -1.15 -6.20 -6.86
C GLY A 97 0.24 -5.87 -6.33
N LEU A 98 0.94 -4.93 -6.98
CA LEU A 98 2.34 -4.57 -6.68
C LEU A 98 2.50 -3.51 -5.58
N TYR A 99 1.40 -2.90 -5.15
CA TYR A 99 1.36 -1.90 -4.10
C TYR A 99 0.05 -2.05 -3.33
N ASN A 100 0.00 -1.43 -2.15
CA ASN A 100 -1.22 -1.27 -1.39
C ASN A 100 -1.79 0.13 -1.65
N THR A 101 -3.11 0.24 -1.56
CA THR A 101 -3.84 1.50 -1.58
C THR A 101 -4.42 1.77 -0.20
N PHE A 102 -4.72 3.02 0.09
CA PHE A 102 -5.47 3.38 1.29
C PHE A 102 -6.36 4.59 1.04
N THR A 103 -7.44 4.65 1.80
CA THR A 103 -8.26 5.84 1.96
C THR A 103 -8.66 5.94 3.41
N THR A 104 -8.70 7.16 3.94
CA THR A 104 -9.17 7.43 5.29
C THR A 104 -9.83 8.80 5.34
N ASN A 105 -10.85 8.91 6.19
CA ASN A 105 -11.48 10.17 6.55
C ASN A 105 -11.55 10.18 8.07
N GLN A 106 -10.84 11.10 8.70
CA GLN A 106 -10.68 11.18 10.14
C GLN A 106 -10.73 12.63 10.59
N THR A 107 -11.16 12.83 11.83
CA THR A 107 -10.91 14.08 12.55
C THR A 107 -9.66 13.90 13.39
N ILE A 108 -8.68 14.79 13.22
CA ILE A 108 -7.40 14.74 13.91
C ILE A 108 -7.16 16.03 14.70
N GLN A 109 -6.22 15.98 15.64
CA GLN A 109 -5.63 17.18 16.23
C GLN A 109 -4.18 17.27 15.77
N ILE A 110 -3.79 18.45 15.29
CA ILE A 110 -2.43 18.68 14.82
C ILE A 110 -1.57 19.03 16.03
N GLU A 111 -0.49 18.28 16.24
CA GLU A 111 0.43 18.51 17.35
C GLU A 111 1.43 19.62 17.01
N ALA A 112 2.06 20.20 18.04
CA ALA A 112 3.20 21.07 17.82
C ALA A 112 4.33 20.29 17.12
N GLY A 113 5.08 20.98 16.27
CA GLY A 113 6.31 20.43 15.70
C GLY A 113 7.43 20.34 16.74
N ASP A 114 8.51 19.65 16.37
CA ASP A 114 9.67 19.38 17.22
C ASP A 114 10.92 20.19 16.83
N ILE A 115 10.82 21.04 15.81
CA ILE A 115 11.88 22.00 15.45
C ILE A 115 11.65 23.37 16.11
N PRO A 116 12.73 24.11 16.43
CA PRO A 116 12.59 25.49 16.85
C PRO A 116 12.03 26.35 15.70
N ILE A 117 11.08 27.23 16.02
CA ILE A 117 10.48 28.18 15.09
C ILE A 117 10.44 29.58 15.69
N GLU A 118 10.49 30.59 14.84
CA GLU A 118 10.14 31.96 15.23
C GLU A 118 8.63 32.13 15.09
N GLY A 119 7.92 32.15 16.22
CA GLY A 119 6.47 32.26 16.26
C GLY A 119 5.82 31.09 17.00
N MET A 120 4.66 30.65 16.52
CA MET A 120 3.86 29.61 17.17
C MET A 120 3.35 28.57 16.17
N TRP A 121 3.15 27.35 16.66
CA TRP A 121 2.51 26.29 15.90
C TRP A 121 1.01 26.55 15.84
N LEU A 122 0.46 26.69 14.63
CA LEU A 122 -0.96 26.96 14.43
C LEU A 122 -1.83 25.74 14.70
N GLY A 123 -1.35 24.54 14.34
CA GLY A 123 -2.07 23.28 14.42
C GLY A 123 -2.75 23.01 15.76
N PRO A 124 -2.03 23.08 16.90
CA PRO A 124 -2.62 22.87 18.22
C PRO A 124 -3.77 23.82 18.57
N MET A 125 -3.84 24.99 17.92
CA MET A 125 -4.89 25.99 18.16
C MET A 125 -6.14 25.78 17.30
N LEU A 126 -6.07 24.94 16.26
CA LEU A 126 -7.19 24.65 15.36
C LEU A 126 -8.21 23.69 15.99
N GLY A 127 -7.83 22.97 17.05
CA GLY A 127 -8.65 21.93 17.65
C GLY A 127 -8.84 20.75 16.70
N ASP A 128 -10.09 20.34 16.51
CA ASP A 128 -10.47 19.21 15.68
C ASP A 128 -10.46 19.60 14.19
N VAL A 129 -9.60 18.95 13.40
CA VAL A 129 -9.39 19.21 11.97
C VAL A 129 -9.89 18.01 11.16
N PRO A 130 -10.86 18.18 10.23
CA PRO A 130 -11.25 17.12 9.32
C PRO A 130 -10.14 16.89 8.28
N LEU A 131 -9.80 15.63 8.05
CA LEU A 131 -8.75 15.23 7.14
C LEU A 131 -9.21 14.02 6.34
N GLN A 132 -9.12 14.14 5.02
CA GLN A 132 -9.27 13.05 4.08
C GLN A 132 -7.90 12.75 3.47
N MET A 133 -7.52 11.47 3.41
CA MET A 133 -6.34 11.04 2.68
C MET A 133 -6.67 9.89 1.75
N VAL A 134 -6.00 9.89 0.60
CA VAL A 134 -5.99 8.79 -0.36
C VAL A 134 -4.56 8.60 -0.82
N GLY A 135 -4.12 7.35 -0.95
CA GLY A 135 -2.75 7.12 -1.38
C GLY A 135 -2.41 5.70 -1.76
N LYS A 136 -1.14 5.53 -2.12
CA LYS A 136 -0.50 4.29 -2.55
C LYS A 136 0.81 4.11 -1.81
N ILE A 137 1.12 2.88 -1.44
CA ILE A 137 2.34 2.52 -0.75
C ILE A 137 2.90 1.20 -1.29
N SER A 138 4.20 1.19 -1.52
CA SER A 138 5.00 0.00 -1.78
C SER A 138 6.22 0.03 -0.86
N ASP A 139 7.10 -0.95 -0.99
CA ASP A 139 8.37 -0.89 -0.31
C ASP A 139 9.11 0.40 -0.69
N ASP A 140 9.24 0.73 -1.97
CA ASP A 140 10.11 1.84 -2.38
C ASP A 140 9.44 3.22 -2.45
N LYS A 141 8.10 3.26 -2.53
CA LYS A 141 7.37 4.50 -2.82
C LYS A 141 6.18 4.72 -1.89
N PHE A 142 5.93 5.99 -1.61
CA PHE A 142 4.75 6.45 -0.89
C PHE A 142 4.20 7.68 -1.60
N TYR A 143 2.93 7.61 -2.00
CA TYR A 143 2.18 8.72 -2.58
C TYR A 143 0.90 8.92 -1.79
N THR A 144 0.56 10.16 -1.49
CA THR A 144 -0.72 10.49 -0.88
C THR A 144 -1.18 11.88 -1.26
N THR A 145 -2.49 12.05 -1.34
CA THR A 145 -3.14 13.36 -1.19
C THR A 145 -3.69 13.50 0.23
N ILE A 146 -3.74 14.73 0.71
CA ILE A 146 -4.38 15.12 1.97
C ILE A 146 -5.29 16.31 1.66
N ASP A 147 -6.58 16.16 1.94
CA ASP A 147 -7.57 17.21 1.78
C ASP A 147 -8.10 17.61 3.16
N ILE A 148 -8.04 18.92 3.44
CA ILE A 148 -8.53 19.52 4.68
C ILE A 148 -9.47 20.65 4.31
N GLU A 149 -10.73 20.52 4.73
CA GLU A 149 -11.76 21.55 4.53
C GLU A 149 -12.02 22.29 5.85
N MET A 150 -11.45 23.47 5.99
CA MET A 150 -11.67 24.36 7.14
C MET A 150 -12.86 25.27 6.87
N VAL A 151 -14.07 24.70 6.90
CA VAL A 151 -15.33 25.40 6.54
C VAL A 151 -15.50 26.72 7.29
N LEU A 152 -15.16 26.75 8.59
CA LEU A 152 -15.27 27.95 9.42
C LEU A 152 -14.33 29.08 9.00
N LEU A 153 -13.20 28.74 8.35
CA LEU A 153 -12.20 29.69 7.86
C LEU A 153 -12.37 29.98 6.36
N GLY A 154 -13.29 29.30 5.67
CA GLY A 154 -13.45 29.39 4.22
C GLY A 154 -12.20 28.96 3.46
N GLN A 155 -11.45 27.98 3.98
CA GLN A 155 -10.20 27.52 3.40
C GLN A 155 -10.28 26.04 3.01
N THR A 156 -9.85 25.74 1.79
CA THR A 156 -9.61 24.39 1.30
C THR A 156 -8.12 24.21 1.08
N ILE A 157 -7.55 23.23 1.76
CA ILE A 157 -6.13 22.90 1.69
C ILE A 157 -6.00 21.51 1.04
N HIS A 158 -5.24 21.44 -0.03
CA HIS A 158 -4.87 20.20 -0.71
C HIS A 158 -3.37 20.02 -0.62
N VAL A 159 -2.92 18.85 -0.18
CA VAL A 159 -1.50 18.50 -0.08
C VAL A 159 -1.25 17.29 -0.95
N VAL A 160 -0.19 17.34 -1.76
CA VAL A 160 0.31 16.19 -2.51
C VAL A 160 1.70 15.87 -2.00
N PHE A 161 1.92 14.61 -1.62
CA PHE A 161 3.26 14.09 -1.34
C PHE A 161 3.60 12.97 -2.31
N GLY A 162 4.78 13.07 -2.91
CA GLY A 162 5.32 12.13 -3.88
C GLY A 162 4.64 12.19 -5.25
N THR A 163 5.08 11.30 -6.15
CA THR A 163 4.51 11.17 -7.50
C THR A 163 3.69 9.89 -7.62
N ASP A 164 2.53 9.96 -8.26
CA ASP A 164 1.72 8.77 -8.56
C ASP A 164 2.23 8.03 -9.80
N ASP A 165 3.42 7.43 -9.69
CA ASP A 165 4.08 6.66 -10.75
C ASP A 165 4.35 5.21 -10.30
N PHE A 166 3.38 4.64 -9.56
CA PHE A 166 3.31 3.22 -9.23
C PHE A 166 3.00 2.42 -10.50
N GLY A 167 4.03 2.27 -11.35
CA GLY A 167 3.89 1.76 -12.71
C GLY A 167 3.08 0.46 -12.80
N SER A 168 2.28 0.33 -13.87
CA SER A 168 1.56 -0.90 -14.23
C SER A 168 2.47 -1.98 -14.83
N SER A 169 3.79 -1.86 -14.66
CA SER A 169 4.76 -2.77 -15.25
C SER A 169 4.70 -4.12 -14.55
N ILE A 170 4.61 -5.19 -15.34
CA ILE A 170 4.75 -6.57 -14.84
C ILE A 170 6.12 -6.70 -14.17
N HIS A 171 6.17 -6.58 -12.84
CA HIS A 171 7.43 -6.67 -12.09
C HIS A 171 7.84 -8.13 -11.86
N SER A 172 6.86 -9.05 -11.87
CA SER A 172 7.05 -10.50 -11.99
C SER A 172 5.69 -11.18 -12.20
N ALA A 173 5.68 -12.36 -12.83
CA ALA A 173 4.57 -13.27 -12.59
C ALA A 173 4.82 -13.96 -11.25
N LEU A 174 3.83 -13.97 -10.37
CA LEU A 174 3.83 -14.81 -9.18
C LEU A 174 3.92 -16.27 -9.64
N SER A 175 5.14 -16.81 -9.71
CA SER A 175 5.36 -18.24 -9.86
C SER A 175 5.22 -18.80 -8.46
N GLU A 176 4.00 -19.20 -8.09
CA GLU A 176 3.79 -20.05 -6.93
C GLU A 176 4.68 -21.27 -7.09
N LYS A 177 5.83 -21.25 -6.39
CA LYS A 177 6.64 -22.40 -6.00
C LYS A 177 7.05 -23.31 -7.16
N GLN A 178 8.12 -22.96 -7.90
CA GLN A 178 8.87 -23.83 -8.84
C GLN A 178 8.12 -25.11 -9.26
N MET A 179 6.97 -24.95 -9.91
CA MET A 179 6.35 -26.09 -10.57
C MET A 179 7.28 -26.44 -11.74
N GLN A 180 7.55 -27.74 -11.93
CA GLN A 180 8.25 -28.26 -13.11
C GLN A 180 7.57 -27.80 -14.42
N THR A 181 6.30 -27.40 -14.30
CA THR A 181 5.42 -27.02 -15.38
C THR A 181 5.12 -25.52 -15.42
N THR A 182 4.71 -25.02 -16.59
CA THR A 182 4.38 -23.62 -16.85
C THR A 182 3.26 -23.52 -17.88
N ASN A 183 2.63 -22.35 -17.96
CA ASN A 183 1.72 -21.99 -19.04
C ASN A 183 2.47 -21.12 -20.05
N VAL A 184 2.09 -21.22 -21.31
CA VAL A 184 2.65 -20.43 -22.41
C VAL A 184 1.53 -19.60 -23.02
N TYR A 185 1.76 -18.29 -23.12
CA TYR A 185 0.80 -17.35 -23.69
C TYR A 185 1.41 -16.62 -24.89
N THR A 186 0.55 -16.15 -25.82
CA THR A 186 0.96 -15.14 -26.81
C THR A 186 1.16 -13.77 -26.14
N LEU A 187 1.73 -12.80 -26.86
CA LEU A 187 1.81 -11.41 -26.39
C LEU A 187 0.44 -10.76 -26.13
N GLN A 188 -0.62 -11.27 -26.75
CA GLN A 188 -2.00 -10.83 -26.54
C GLN A 188 -2.65 -11.51 -25.32
N GLY A 189 -1.92 -12.34 -24.58
CA GLY A 189 -2.43 -13.03 -23.39
C GLY A 189 -3.24 -14.30 -23.69
N ILE A 190 -3.23 -14.80 -24.94
CA ILE A 190 -3.93 -16.04 -25.31
C ILE A 190 -3.12 -17.24 -24.83
N LEU A 191 -3.71 -18.12 -24.04
CA LEU A 191 -3.09 -19.38 -23.61
C LEU A 191 -2.93 -20.32 -24.82
N VAL A 192 -1.69 -20.70 -25.13
CA VAL A 192 -1.37 -21.62 -26.24
C VAL A 192 -0.93 -23.00 -25.78
N LYS A 193 -0.31 -23.12 -24.59
CA LYS A 193 -0.02 -24.40 -23.93
C LYS A 193 -0.19 -24.23 -22.42
N GLY A 194 -0.83 -25.18 -21.76
CA GLY A 194 -1.03 -25.17 -20.31
C GLY A 194 -0.30 -26.32 -19.63
N ASN A 195 0.23 -26.06 -18.43
CA ASN A 195 0.85 -27.06 -17.54
C ASN A 195 1.91 -27.95 -18.23
N VAL A 196 2.77 -27.35 -19.06
CA VAL A 196 3.84 -28.05 -19.79
C VAL A 196 5.17 -27.93 -19.06
N GLU A 197 6.02 -28.95 -19.12
CA GLU A 197 7.37 -28.88 -18.57
C GLU A 197 8.14 -27.67 -19.12
N LYS A 198 8.80 -26.92 -18.23
CA LYS A 198 9.49 -25.67 -18.59
C LYS A 198 10.52 -25.85 -19.72
N ALA A 199 11.24 -26.98 -19.72
CA ALA A 199 12.23 -27.32 -20.76
C ALA A 199 11.60 -27.47 -22.16
N HIS A 200 10.33 -27.86 -22.22
CA HIS A 200 9.58 -28.19 -23.43
C HIS A 200 8.50 -27.15 -23.77
N ALA A 201 8.51 -26.01 -23.07
CA ALA A 201 7.48 -24.98 -23.19
C ALA A 201 7.30 -24.47 -24.63
N LEU A 202 8.40 -24.39 -25.39
CA LEU A 202 8.39 -23.87 -26.77
C LEU A 202 8.35 -24.93 -27.86
N ASP A 203 8.21 -26.21 -27.51
CA ASP A 203 8.24 -27.29 -28.48
C ASP A 203 6.95 -27.32 -29.29
N GLY A 204 7.10 -27.45 -30.62
CA GLY A 204 5.98 -27.42 -31.57
C GLY A 204 5.36 -26.05 -31.80
N LEU A 205 5.83 -24.98 -31.13
CA LEU A 205 5.35 -23.62 -31.37
C LEU A 205 6.00 -23.01 -32.60
N GLN A 206 5.22 -22.20 -33.33
CA GLN A 206 5.73 -21.39 -34.43
C GLN A 206 6.73 -20.34 -33.91
N LYS A 207 7.62 -19.88 -34.80
CA LYS A 207 8.55 -18.78 -34.49
C LYS A 207 7.76 -17.55 -34.07
N GLY A 208 8.21 -16.90 -33.00
CA GLY A 208 7.47 -15.78 -32.42
C GLY A 208 7.88 -15.46 -31.00
N ILE A 209 7.10 -14.57 -30.38
CA ILE A 209 7.32 -14.11 -29.01
C ILE A 209 6.20 -14.66 -28.12
N TYR A 210 6.60 -15.30 -27.03
CA TYR A 210 5.69 -15.90 -26.06
C TYR A 210 6.00 -15.41 -24.65
N ILE A 211 5.02 -15.53 -23.76
CA ILE A 211 5.19 -15.36 -22.32
C ILE A 211 5.24 -16.76 -21.71
N VAL A 212 6.38 -17.11 -21.10
CA VAL A 212 6.64 -18.40 -20.45
C VAL A 212 7.15 -18.11 -19.04
N ASP A 213 6.50 -18.67 -18.02
CA ASP A 213 6.88 -18.45 -16.60
C ASP A 213 7.01 -16.94 -16.25
N GLY A 214 6.09 -16.13 -16.78
CA GLY A 214 6.10 -14.67 -16.60
C GLY A 214 7.15 -13.90 -17.39
N LYS A 215 7.98 -14.58 -18.20
CA LYS A 215 9.06 -13.96 -18.97
C LYS A 215 8.75 -13.97 -20.46
N LYS A 216 9.11 -12.88 -21.15
CA LYS A 216 9.08 -12.81 -22.61
C LYS A 216 10.21 -13.67 -23.17
N VAL A 217 9.88 -14.66 -24.00
CA VAL A 217 10.84 -15.57 -24.65
C VAL A 217 10.62 -15.57 -26.15
N ILE A 218 11.72 -15.55 -26.92
CA ILE A 218 11.70 -15.58 -28.38
C ILE A 218 11.95 -17.02 -28.84
N LYS A 219 10.99 -17.63 -29.54
CA LYS A 219 11.21 -18.88 -30.29
C LYS A 219 11.76 -18.53 -31.66
N LYS A 220 13.04 -18.88 -31.86
CA LYS A 220 13.76 -18.68 -33.12
C LYS A 220 13.46 -19.76 -34.16
#